data_AF-A0A5J4Q7Y4-F1
#
_entry.id   AF-A0A5J4Q7Y4-F1
#
_cell.length_a   1.000
_cell.length_b   1.000
_cell.length_c   1.000
_cell.angle_alpha   90.00
_cell.angle_beta   90.00
_cell.angle_gamma   90.00
#
_symmetry.space_group_name_H-M   'P 1'
#
loop_
_entity.id
_entity.type
_entity.pdbx_description
1 polymer ?
#
loop_
_entity_poly.entity_id
_entity_poly.type
_entity_poly.pdbx_seq_one_letter_code
_entity_poly.pdbx_strand_id
1 'polypeptide(L)'
;MGYGEVATATSWGIAFPNYRSGAFYNKSVSDWIDAQEGNGWIYHTAPLGNKDWGGPMWSSAGLNVSWEHFMQYGDRQILELIYPSAQRWLNFLHNNTENGLLVPYNGRKEFFLGDWIAPGGLKDWGGSLNATFFNNCVYVMNLQTFIRIAGILNRQEEAAVYSKRLETLKSRIHETFFHSESNTYLDGRQVYMAFSLLMEIVPDNLRQSVAESFIKEFRENRPYLDMGSSGISVLLKYLISNPEYSSVAALHLSSVTKPSYGYFIARGETTWPENWTVDVDSRIHTCYTGIASWFIKSLCGIRPDSTHPGYQQFIIQPVIVPEVTFAEASVESPYGQISSRWERHKNKVKLSVTVPPNSTATVYVPAKDMKSITENGIKVDKSKGVTITGLEGGYAVVTVESGRYRFETK
;
A
#
# COMPACT_ATOMS: atom_id res chain seq x y z
N MET A 1 -7.25 16.93 13.57
CA MET A 1 -6.96 17.77 12.38
C MET A 1 -6.90 16.86 11.16
N GLY A 2 -7.06 17.39 9.94
CA GLY A 2 -7.05 16.58 8.71
C GLY A 2 -5.64 16.28 8.22
N TYR A 3 -4.91 15.46 8.98
CA TYR A 3 -3.53 15.04 8.70
C TYR A 3 -3.43 14.17 7.44
N GLY A 4 -2.50 14.50 6.54
CA GLY A 4 -2.46 13.95 5.18
C GLY A 4 -1.87 12.54 5.02
N GLU A 5 -0.88 12.17 5.82
CA GLU A 5 -0.36 10.80 5.94
C GLU A 5 -1.46 9.83 6.40
N VAL A 6 -2.28 10.28 7.34
CA VAL A 6 -3.44 9.55 7.84
C VAL A 6 -4.47 9.39 6.74
N ALA A 7 -4.79 10.47 6.00
CA ALA A 7 -5.71 10.40 4.88
C ALA A 7 -5.22 9.40 3.81
N THR A 8 -3.92 9.38 3.54
CA THR A 8 -3.29 8.42 2.63
C THR A 8 -3.42 6.97 3.13
N ALA A 9 -3.07 6.71 4.39
CA ALA A 9 -3.17 5.37 4.98
C ALA A 9 -4.63 4.87 5.10
N THR A 10 -5.54 5.76 5.51
CA THR A 10 -6.95 5.42 5.73
C THR A 10 -7.71 5.20 4.43
N SER A 11 -7.51 6.04 3.41
CA SER A 11 -8.18 5.91 2.11
C SER A 11 -7.96 4.52 1.51
N TRP A 12 -6.70 4.14 1.32
CA TRP A 12 -6.31 2.83 0.79
C TRP A 12 -6.60 1.66 1.73
N GLY A 13 -6.40 1.88 3.03
CA GLY A 13 -6.28 0.83 4.03
C GLY A 13 -7.61 0.36 4.62
N ILE A 14 -8.55 1.28 4.83
CA ILE A 14 -9.81 1.00 5.53
C ILE A 14 -11.00 1.63 4.84
N ALA A 15 -10.90 2.86 4.36
CA ALA A 15 -12.06 3.63 3.97
C ALA A 15 -12.65 3.18 2.63
N PHE A 16 -11.83 3.04 1.58
CA PHE A 16 -12.29 2.53 0.29
C PHE A 16 -12.71 1.05 0.34
N PRO A 17 -11.98 0.14 1.02
CA PRO A 17 -12.38 -1.26 1.05
C PRO A 17 -13.63 -1.57 1.91
N ASN A 18 -13.94 -0.76 2.94
CA ASN A 18 -15.02 -1.07 3.89
C ASN A 18 -16.23 -0.13 3.82
N TYR A 19 -16.12 1.05 3.22
CA TYR A 19 -17.17 2.06 3.25
C TYR A 19 -17.37 2.71 1.88
N ARG A 20 -18.59 3.21 1.63
CA ARG A 20 -18.91 4.04 0.46
C ARG A 20 -18.39 5.46 0.65
N SER A 21 -17.06 5.60 0.63
CA SER A 21 -16.33 6.81 1.00
C SER A 21 -15.90 7.67 -0.19
N GLY A 22 -16.28 7.32 -1.43
CA GLY A 22 -15.89 8.05 -2.64
C GLY A 22 -16.20 9.55 -2.58
N ALA A 23 -17.44 9.93 -2.25
CA ALA A 23 -17.83 11.34 -2.15
C ALA A 23 -17.05 12.11 -1.07
N PHE A 24 -16.75 11.46 0.06
CA PHE A 24 -15.96 12.05 1.14
C PHE A 24 -14.54 12.39 0.66
N TYR A 25 -13.88 11.45 -0.03
CA TYR A 25 -12.52 11.70 -0.53
C TYR A 25 -12.46 12.61 -1.75
N ASN A 26 -13.51 12.66 -2.59
CA ASN A 26 -13.61 13.69 -3.63
C ASN A 26 -13.58 15.09 -3.02
N LYS A 27 -14.40 15.34 -2.00
CA LYS A 27 -14.39 16.60 -1.25
C LYS A 27 -13.03 16.84 -0.57
N SER A 28 -12.45 15.82 0.06
CA SER A 28 -11.15 15.94 0.73
C SER A 28 -10.03 16.32 -0.25
N VAL A 29 -10.02 15.78 -1.47
CA VAL A 29 -9.06 16.16 -2.51
C VAL A 29 -9.21 17.64 -2.88
N SER A 30 -10.43 18.16 -2.97
CA SER A 30 -10.66 19.61 -3.15
C SER A 30 -10.08 20.44 -2.00
N ASP A 31 -10.27 20.02 -0.74
CA ASP A 31 -9.69 20.73 0.41
C ASP A 31 -8.15 20.84 0.32
N TRP A 32 -7.48 19.79 -0.18
CA TRP A 32 -6.02 19.79 -0.38
C TRP A 32 -5.59 20.70 -1.53
N ILE A 33 -6.40 20.82 -2.58
CA ILE A 33 -6.15 21.74 -3.69
C ILE A 33 -6.28 23.18 -3.20
N ASP A 34 -7.32 23.48 -2.43
CA ASP A 34 -7.58 24.83 -1.89
C ASP A 34 -6.54 25.25 -0.85
N ALA A 35 -5.95 24.30 -0.12
CA ALA A 35 -4.90 24.55 0.86
C ALA A 35 -3.49 24.74 0.22
N GLN A 36 -3.34 24.59 -1.09
CA GLN A 36 -2.04 24.74 -1.76
C GLN A 36 -1.67 26.22 -1.93
N GLU A 37 -0.46 26.56 -1.53
CA GLU A 37 0.11 27.90 -1.65
C GLU A 37 0.50 28.26 -3.10
N GLY A 38 0.62 29.56 -3.39
CA GLY A 38 0.93 30.06 -4.73
C GLY A 38 2.27 29.57 -5.30
N ASN A 39 3.24 29.21 -4.45
CA ASN A 39 4.52 28.62 -4.87
C ASN A 39 4.47 27.10 -5.07
N GLY A 40 3.30 26.47 -4.90
CA GLY A 40 3.08 25.03 -5.03
C GLY A 40 3.26 24.23 -3.73
N TRP A 41 3.69 24.85 -2.63
CA TRP A 41 3.79 24.19 -1.33
C TRP A 41 2.40 23.80 -0.81
N ILE A 42 2.29 22.60 -0.22
CA ILE A 42 1.09 22.12 0.46
C ILE A 42 1.45 21.89 1.93
N TYR A 43 0.62 22.37 2.86
CA TYR A 43 0.76 22.12 4.30
C TYR A 43 0.62 20.64 4.65
N HIS A 44 0.74 20.30 5.95
CA HIS A 44 0.64 18.92 6.43
C HIS A 44 -0.78 18.51 6.83
N THR A 45 -1.71 19.47 6.92
CA THR A 45 -3.13 19.24 7.15
C THR A 45 -4.00 20.06 6.21
N ALA A 46 -5.23 19.60 5.96
CA ALA A 46 -6.28 20.33 5.24
C ALA A 46 -7.63 20.14 5.96
N PRO A 47 -8.56 21.13 5.95
CA PRO A 47 -8.49 22.42 5.23
C PRO A 47 -7.65 23.49 5.94
N LEU A 48 -7.22 23.25 7.18
CA LEU A 48 -6.39 24.18 7.92
C LEU A 48 -4.96 24.10 7.41
N GLY A 49 -4.50 25.11 6.65
CA GLY A 49 -3.10 25.28 6.26
C GLY A 49 -2.21 25.67 7.44
N ASN A 50 -2.12 24.81 8.46
CA ASN A 50 -1.35 25.08 9.66
C ASN A 50 0.10 24.58 9.51
N LYS A 51 1.01 25.23 10.24
CA LYS A 51 2.42 24.87 10.25
C LYS A 51 2.71 23.81 11.31
N ASP A 52 1.87 22.77 11.37
CA ASP A 52 2.08 21.61 12.23
C ASP A 52 3.18 20.71 11.66
N TRP A 53 3.62 19.71 12.42
CA TRP A 53 4.65 18.75 12.04
C TRP A 53 4.16 17.80 10.92
N GLY A 54 5.06 17.39 10.03
CA GLY A 54 4.69 16.49 8.93
C GLY A 54 5.81 16.27 7.94
N GLY A 55 5.54 16.40 6.64
CA GLY A 55 6.53 16.23 5.58
C GLY A 55 5.86 15.87 4.26
N PRO A 56 6.64 15.54 3.22
CA PRO A 56 6.11 15.13 1.92
C PRO A 56 5.00 14.07 1.96
N MET A 57 5.03 13.09 2.88
CA MET A 57 3.94 12.10 2.98
C MET A 57 2.61 12.74 3.37
N TRP A 58 2.65 13.76 4.23
CA TRP A 58 1.49 14.55 4.62
C TRP A 58 1.01 15.43 3.48
N SER A 59 1.92 16.23 2.92
CA SER A 59 1.61 17.21 1.88
C SER A 59 1.14 16.59 0.56
N SER A 60 1.49 15.32 0.31
CA SER A 60 1.09 14.59 -0.91
C SER A 60 -0.25 13.87 -0.82
N ALA A 61 -1.02 14.06 0.27
CA ALA A 61 -2.29 13.40 0.48
C ALA A 61 -3.28 13.58 -0.66
N GLY A 62 -3.44 14.80 -1.21
CA GLY A 62 -4.32 15.04 -2.36
C GLY A 62 -3.97 14.16 -3.56
N LEU A 63 -2.69 14.04 -3.91
CA LEU A 63 -2.20 13.18 -4.99
C LEU A 63 -2.40 11.70 -4.69
N ASN A 64 -1.98 11.24 -3.51
CA ASN A 64 -2.03 9.83 -3.15
C ASN A 64 -3.48 9.33 -3.00
N VAL A 65 -4.34 10.10 -2.33
CA VAL A 65 -5.77 9.79 -2.20
C VAL A 65 -6.45 9.76 -3.57
N SER A 66 -6.11 10.69 -4.47
CA SER A 66 -6.67 10.69 -5.82
C SER A 66 -6.31 9.44 -6.61
N TRP A 67 -5.06 9.00 -6.50
CA TRP A 67 -4.62 7.75 -7.10
C TRP A 67 -5.39 6.54 -6.54
N GLU A 68 -5.50 6.43 -5.22
CA GLU A 68 -6.21 5.31 -4.58
C GLU A 68 -7.72 5.34 -4.87
N HIS A 69 -8.32 6.53 -4.99
CA HIS A 69 -9.70 6.69 -5.42
C HIS A 69 -9.89 6.17 -6.84
N PHE A 70 -9.02 6.60 -7.77
CA PHE A 70 -9.05 6.11 -9.15
C PHE A 70 -8.90 4.59 -9.20
N MET A 71 -7.97 4.02 -8.44
CA MET A 71 -7.82 2.56 -8.36
C MET A 71 -9.09 1.85 -7.87
N GLN A 72 -9.78 2.42 -6.88
CA GLN A 72 -11.00 1.84 -6.31
C GLN A 72 -12.21 1.97 -7.23
N TYR A 73 -12.41 3.13 -7.87
CA TYR A 73 -13.66 3.49 -8.53
C TYR A 73 -13.54 3.67 -10.05
N GLY A 74 -12.34 3.71 -10.61
CA GLY A 74 -12.11 4.00 -12.02
C GLY A 74 -12.42 5.45 -12.40
N ASP A 75 -12.59 6.35 -11.42
CA ASP A 75 -12.98 7.74 -11.65
C ASP A 75 -11.81 8.55 -12.20
N ARG A 76 -11.77 8.72 -13.52
CA ARG A 76 -10.76 9.53 -14.20
C ARG A 76 -10.86 11.02 -13.84
N GLN A 77 -12.03 11.53 -13.45
CA GLN A 77 -12.23 12.96 -13.20
C GLN A 77 -11.43 13.44 -11.99
N ILE A 78 -11.28 12.60 -10.96
CA ILE A 78 -10.46 12.94 -9.80
C ILE A 78 -8.98 13.14 -10.17
N LEU A 79 -8.50 12.42 -11.18
CA LEU A 79 -7.14 12.56 -11.70
C LEU A 79 -6.97 13.88 -12.45
N GLU A 80 -7.97 14.26 -13.26
CA GLU A 80 -7.99 15.54 -13.98
C GLU A 80 -8.03 16.72 -12.99
N LEU A 81 -8.80 16.59 -11.91
CA LEU A 81 -8.91 17.58 -10.84
C LEU A 81 -7.58 17.81 -10.11
N ILE A 82 -6.89 16.73 -9.71
CA ILE A 82 -5.65 16.86 -8.93
C ILE A 82 -4.42 17.23 -9.78
N TYR A 83 -4.44 16.95 -11.08
CA TYR A 83 -3.25 17.05 -11.95
C TYR A 83 -2.52 18.40 -11.85
N PRO A 84 -3.19 19.57 -11.97
CA PRO A 84 -2.49 20.86 -11.92
C PRO A 84 -1.87 21.14 -10.55
N SER A 85 -2.55 20.75 -9.47
CA SER A 85 -2.04 20.91 -8.09
C SER A 85 -0.85 20.00 -7.84
N ALA A 86 -0.92 18.73 -8.24
CA ALA A 86 0.19 17.78 -8.14
C ALA A 86 1.42 18.23 -8.93
N GLN A 87 1.22 18.82 -10.12
CA GLN A 87 2.30 19.36 -10.94
C GLN A 87 3.04 20.50 -10.21
N ARG A 88 2.30 21.46 -9.62
CA ARG A 88 2.89 22.54 -8.81
C ARG A 88 3.62 22.00 -7.58
N TRP A 89 3.05 21.00 -6.90
CA TRP A 89 3.67 20.33 -5.76
C TRP A 89 5.01 19.70 -6.12
N LEU A 90 5.07 18.93 -7.22
CA LEU A 90 6.30 18.27 -7.65
C LEU A 90 7.38 19.25 -8.12
N ASN A 91 6.99 20.39 -8.69
CA ASN A 91 7.91 21.48 -9.02
C ASN A 91 8.43 22.18 -7.75
N PHE A 92 7.58 22.39 -6.75
CA PHE A 92 8.01 22.88 -5.44
C PHE A 92 9.04 21.93 -4.81
N LEU A 93 8.77 20.62 -4.76
CA LEU A 93 9.72 19.64 -4.25
C LEU A 93 11.05 19.67 -5.01
N HIS A 94 11.00 19.73 -6.34
CA HIS A 94 12.21 19.80 -7.16
C HIS A 94 13.08 21.03 -6.87
N ASN A 95 12.45 22.19 -6.67
CA ASN A 95 13.16 23.44 -6.35
C ASN A 95 13.79 23.42 -4.95
N ASN A 96 13.45 22.45 -4.11
CA ASN A 96 14.04 22.22 -2.79
C ASN A 96 14.92 20.96 -2.79
N THR A 97 15.61 20.70 -3.91
CA THR A 97 16.62 19.64 -4.00
C THR A 97 18.02 20.19 -3.93
N GLU A 98 18.91 19.50 -3.23
CA GLU A 98 20.35 19.75 -3.21
C GLU A 98 21.08 18.45 -3.56
N ASN A 99 22.08 18.53 -4.44
CA ASN A 99 22.84 17.37 -4.92
C ASN A 99 21.97 16.21 -5.45
N GLY A 100 20.76 16.52 -5.96
CA GLY A 100 19.82 15.55 -6.51
C GLY A 100 18.94 14.84 -5.47
N LEU A 101 18.98 15.25 -4.19
CA LEU A 101 18.09 14.77 -3.14
C LEU A 101 17.20 15.92 -2.63
N LEU A 102 15.96 15.61 -2.30
CA LEU A 102 15.07 16.51 -1.58
C LEU A 102 15.65 16.80 -0.19
N VAL A 103 15.74 18.08 0.16
CA VAL A 103 16.17 18.55 1.48
C VAL A 103 15.00 19.20 2.23
N PRO A 104 15.09 19.36 3.56
CA PRO A 104 14.09 20.09 4.32
C PRO A 104 13.91 21.52 3.79
N TYR A 105 12.65 21.95 3.70
CA TYR A 105 12.26 23.23 3.11
C TYR A 105 11.54 24.15 4.12
N ASN A 106 11.25 25.40 3.71
CA ASN A 106 10.53 26.40 4.49
C ASN A 106 11.14 26.76 5.85
N GLY A 107 12.45 26.55 6.03
CA GLY A 107 13.20 26.99 7.21
C GLY A 107 12.84 26.27 8.51
N ARG A 108 12.17 25.11 8.43
CA ARG A 108 11.72 24.31 9.59
C ARG A 108 12.19 22.87 9.46
N LYS A 109 13.50 22.67 9.59
CA LYS A 109 14.17 21.39 9.36
C LYS A 109 13.53 20.26 10.18
N GLU A 110 13.17 20.55 11.42
CA GLU A 110 12.60 19.64 12.40
C GLU A 110 11.20 19.15 12.03
N PHE A 111 10.48 19.87 11.18
CA PHE A 111 9.13 19.56 10.71
C PHE A 111 9.12 18.58 9.53
N PHE A 112 10.29 18.20 9.01
CA PHE A 112 10.45 17.30 7.87
C PHE A 112 10.55 15.83 8.32
N LEU A 113 9.48 15.32 8.94
CA LEU A 113 9.41 14.00 9.57
C LEU A 113 9.51 12.85 8.57
N GLY A 114 10.10 11.73 9.03
CA GLY A 114 10.16 10.45 8.31
C GLY A 114 9.04 9.50 8.72
N ASP A 115 9.40 8.26 9.09
CA ASP A 115 8.44 7.31 9.65
C ASP A 115 8.08 7.69 11.10
N TRP A 116 6.87 8.23 11.28
CA TRP A 116 6.44 8.77 12.57
C TRP A 116 6.03 7.64 13.51
N ILE A 117 6.57 7.63 14.73
CA ILE A 117 6.16 6.75 15.85
C ILE A 117 6.21 5.25 15.56
N ALA A 118 7.29 4.81 14.88
CA ALA A 118 7.61 3.39 14.76
C ALA A 118 7.97 2.78 16.13
N PRO A 119 7.88 1.46 16.30
CA PRO A 119 8.20 0.81 17.57
C PRO A 119 9.62 1.07 18.08
N GLY A 120 9.81 0.85 19.39
CA GLY A 120 11.08 1.13 20.05
C GLY A 120 11.32 2.62 20.35
N GLY A 121 10.29 3.47 20.20
CA GLY A 121 10.39 4.90 20.45
C GLY A 121 11.06 5.68 19.33
N LEU A 122 11.19 5.08 18.14
CA LEU A 122 11.76 5.76 16.98
C LEU A 122 10.80 6.86 16.53
N LYS A 123 11.29 8.09 16.57
CA LYS A 123 10.66 9.28 15.99
C LYS A 123 11.65 9.83 14.97
N ASP A 124 11.38 9.59 13.68
CA ASP A 124 12.21 10.12 12.60
C ASP A 124 12.02 11.63 12.48
N TRP A 125 12.67 12.37 13.38
CA TRP A 125 12.65 13.82 13.37
C TRP A 125 13.33 14.37 12.13
N GLY A 126 12.84 15.53 11.70
CA GLY A 126 13.38 16.19 10.54
C GLY A 126 14.85 16.57 10.71
N GLY A 127 15.61 16.39 9.64
CA GLY A 127 17.06 16.58 9.62
C GLY A 127 17.89 15.39 10.07
N SER A 128 17.27 14.27 10.44
CA SER A 128 17.94 12.98 10.55
C SER A 128 18.19 12.34 9.18
N LEU A 129 19.12 11.38 9.11
CA LEU A 129 19.38 10.60 7.90
C LEU A 129 18.15 9.77 7.50
N ASN A 130 17.47 9.17 8.48
CA ASN A 130 16.24 8.39 8.30
C ASN A 130 15.11 9.21 7.67
N ALA A 131 14.83 10.40 8.21
CA ALA A 131 13.81 11.29 7.66
C ALA A 131 14.16 11.78 6.25
N THR A 132 15.45 12.03 5.99
CA THR A 132 15.92 12.41 4.65
C THR A 132 15.68 11.28 3.65
N PHE A 133 16.08 10.05 3.98
CA PHE A 133 15.83 8.87 3.16
C PHE A 133 14.32 8.66 2.90
N PHE A 134 13.51 8.62 3.98
CA PHE A 134 12.08 8.38 3.89
C PHE A 134 11.40 9.38 2.95
N ASN A 135 11.68 10.67 3.11
CA ASN A 135 11.05 11.72 2.31
C ASN A 135 11.52 11.74 0.85
N ASN A 136 12.74 11.30 0.57
CA ASN A 136 13.20 11.09 -0.80
C ASN A 136 12.49 9.89 -1.46
N CYS A 137 12.22 8.81 -0.71
CA CYS A 137 11.37 7.71 -1.18
C CYS A 137 9.91 8.16 -1.43
N VAL A 138 9.35 9.05 -0.60
CA VAL A 138 8.05 9.68 -0.86
C VAL A 138 8.07 10.51 -2.14
N TYR A 139 9.15 11.25 -2.40
CA TYR A 139 9.26 12.02 -3.63
C TYR A 139 9.32 11.12 -4.87
N VAL A 140 10.04 9.99 -4.82
CA VAL A 140 9.99 8.92 -5.84
C VAL A 140 8.55 8.44 -6.05
N MET A 141 7.84 8.11 -4.97
CA MET A 141 6.44 7.67 -5.02
C MET A 141 5.54 8.70 -5.72
N ASN A 142 5.65 9.98 -5.37
CA ASN A 142 4.84 11.04 -5.98
C ASN A 142 5.16 11.24 -7.46
N LEU A 143 6.44 11.18 -7.85
CA LEU A 143 6.86 11.26 -9.26
C LEU A 143 6.29 10.08 -10.06
N GLN A 144 6.41 8.86 -9.57
CA GLN A 144 5.85 7.66 -10.22
C GLN A 144 4.33 7.76 -10.39
N THR A 145 3.61 8.14 -9.33
CA THR A 145 2.16 8.32 -9.39
C THR A 145 1.77 9.39 -10.41
N PHE A 146 2.44 10.55 -10.42
CA PHE A 146 2.14 11.61 -11.38
C PHE A 146 2.42 11.22 -12.83
N ILE A 147 3.52 10.50 -13.10
CA ILE A 147 3.83 9.98 -14.44
C ILE A 147 2.75 9.00 -14.91
N ARG A 148 2.28 8.09 -14.03
CA ARG A 148 1.18 7.17 -14.34
C ARG A 148 -0.11 7.93 -14.65
N ILE A 149 -0.46 8.93 -13.83
CA ILE A 149 -1.63 9.79 -14.06
C ILE A 149 -1.50 10.50 -15.41
N ALA A 150 -0.35 11.09 -15.71
CA ALA A 150 -0.13 11.76 -16.99
C ALA A 150 -0.33 10.79 -18.17
N GLY A 151 0.12 9.54 -18.05
CA GLY A 151 -0.13 8.50 -19.04
C GLY A 151 -1.63 8.23 -19.25
N ILE A 152 -2.38 8.08 -18.16
CA ILE A 152 -3.85 7.90 -18.22
C ILE A 152 -4.52 9.12 -18.86
N LEU A 153 -4.05 10.33 -18.54
CA LEU A 153 -4.61 11.57 -19.05
C LEU A 153 -4.12 11.96 -20.46
N ASN A 154 -3.32 11.12 -21.13
CA ASN A 154 -2.72 11.39 -22.44
C ASN A 154 -1.83 12.65 -22.46
N ARG A 155 -1.04 12.84 -21.38
CA ARG A 155 -0.10 13.96 -21.17
C ARG A 155 1.34 13.47 -21.00
N GLN A 156 1.72 12.42 -21.73
CA GLN A 156 3.03 11.78 -21.59
C GLN A 156 4.20 12.74 -21.89
N GLU A 157 4.03 13.65 -22.84
CA GLU A 157 5.04 14.66 -23.19
C GLU A 157 5.31 15.62 -22.03
N GLU A 158 4.27 16.08 -21.33
CA GLU A 158 4.39 16.91 -20.13
C GLU A 158 5.11 16.16 -18.99
N ALA A 159 4.97 14.84 -18.94
CA ALA A 159 5.55 13.98 -17.91
C ALA A 159 7.04 13.66 -18.12
N ALA A 160 7.59 13.88 -19.32
CA ALA A 160 8.97 13.47 -19.65
C ALA A 160 10.04 14.05 -18.71
N VAL A 161 9.86 15.30 -18.28
CA VAL A 161 10.76 15.96 -17.31
C VAL A 161 10.72 15.27 -15.93
N TYR A 162 9.56 14.74 -15.53
CA TYR A 162 9.40 14.04 -14.26
C TYR A 162 10.03 12.66 -14.29
N SER A 163 9.98 11.95 -15.43
CA SER A 163 10.70 10.68 -15.61
C SER A 163 12.21 10.85 -15.46
N LYS A 164 12.79 11.93 -16.01
CA LYS A 164 14.22 12.23 -15.82
C LYS A 164 14.57 12.54 -14.37
N ARG A 165 13.72 13.29 -13.66
CA ARG A 165 13.86 13.57 -12.22
C ARG A 165 13.80 12.27 -11.40
N LEU A 166 12.85 11.38 -11.73
CA LEU A 166 12.66 10.10 -11.08
C LEU A 166 13.92 9.24 -11.14
N GLU A 167 14.48 9.03 -12.34
CA GLU A 167 15.67 8.18 -12.49
C GLU A 167 16.89 8.77 -11.76
N THR A 168 17.08 10.09 -11.85
CA THR A 168 18.16 10.78 -11.11
C THR A 168 18.01 10.58 -9.60
N LEU A 169 16.79 10.75 -9.09
CA LEU A 169 16.49 10.64 -7.67
C LEU A 169 16.68 9.19 -7.16
N LYS A 170 16.18 8.19 -7.89
CA LYS A 170 16.37 6.77 -7.54
C LYS A 170 17.85 6.41 -7.43
N SER A 171 18.65 6.81 -8.43
CA SER A 171 20.10 6.60 -8.43
C SER A 171 20.77 7.27 -7.24
N ARG A 172 20.44 8.53 -6.94
CA ARG A 172 21.00 9.25 -5.78
C ARG A 172 20.62 8.64 -4.45
N ILE A 173 19.38 8.18 -4.29
CA ILE A 173 18.96 7.48 -3.06
C ILE A 173 19.77 6.20 -2.90
N HIS A 174 19.88 5.39 -3.95
CA HIS A 174 20.65 4.14 -3.88
C HIS A 174 22.11 4.40 -3.50
N GLU A 175 22.79 5.31 -4.21
CA GLU A 175 24.20 5.66 -3.94
C GLU A 175 24.43 6.19 -2.52
N THR A 176 23.48 6.94 -1.97
CA THR A 176 23.64 7.63 -0.68
C THR A 176 23.32 6.74 0.52
N PHE A 177 22.32 5.86 0.40
CA PHE A 177 21.72 5.20 1.56
C PHE A 177 21.86 3.67 1.57
N PHE A 178 22.38 3.06 0.49
CA PHE A 178 22.59 1.61 0.43
C PHE A 178 23.92 1.20 1.06
N HIS A 179 23.89 0.16 1.90
CA HIS A 179 25.05 -0.47 2.50
C HIS A 179 25.29 -1.84 1.86
N SER A 180 26.30 -1.93 1.01
CA SER A 180 26.62 -3.13 0.23
C SER A 180 27.06 -4.32 1.09
N GLU A 181 27.68 -4.08 2.24
CA GLU A 181 28.15 -5.15 3.15
C GLU A 181 26.99 -5.97 3.75
N SER A 182 25.85 -5.32 4.00
CA SER A 182 24.66 -5.94 4.60
C SER A 182 23.49 -6.11 3.63
N ASN A 183 23.61 -5.60 2.39
CA ASN A 183 22.51 -5.47 1.45
C ASN A 183 21.29 -4.78 2.06
N THR A 184 21.50 -3.70 2.82
CA THR A 184 20.42 -2.95 3.48
C THR A 184 20.45 -1.48 3.11
N TYR A 185 19.32 -0.80 3.31
CA TYR A 185 19.25 0.65 3.36
C TYR A 185 19.26 1.08 4.82
N LEU A 186 20.09 2.07 5.15
CA LEU A 186 20.26 2.56 6.53
C LEU A 186 20.54 1.41 7.52
N ASP A 187 19.72 1.29 8.58
CA ASP A 187 19.82 0.29 9.64
C ASP A 187 19.00 -0.98 9.36
N GLY A 188 18.56 -1.19 8.11
CA GLY A 188 17.82 -2.37 7.67
C GLY A 188 16.37 -2.45 8.14
N ARG A 189 15.81 -1.38 8.73
CA ARG A 189 14.41 -1.40 9.19
C ARG A 189 13.43 -1.73 8.07
N GLN A 190 12.35 -2.41 8.46
CA GLN A 190 11.37 -3.00 7.54
C GLN A 190 10.78 -1.96 6.59
N VAL A 191 10.37 -0.79 7.09
CA VAL A 191 9.80 0.27 6.26
C VAL A 191 10.80 0.77 5.23
N TYR A 192 12.07 1.00 5.58
CA TYR A 192 13.05 1.54 4.63
C TYR A 192 13.37 0.55 3.51
N MET A 193 13.55 -0.71 3.88
CA MET A 193 13.77 -1.81 2.95
C MET A 193 12.56 -2.02 2.03
N ALA A 194 11.35 -2.07 2.60
CA ALA A 194 10.11 -2.20 1.86
C ALA A 194 9.90 -1.01 0.91
N PHE A 195 10.20 0.22 1.33
CA PHE A 195 10.03 1.41 0.50
C PHE A 195 10.96 1.37 -0.71
N SER A 196 12.25 1.05 -0.50
CA SER A 196 13.21 0.90 -1.59
C SER A 196 12.81 -0.17 -2.60
N LEU A 197 12.33 -1.32 -2.13
CA LEU A 197 11.91 -2.44 -2.98
C LEU A 197 10.59 -2.13 -3.73
N LEU A 198 9.64 -1.50 -3.05
CA LEU A 198 8.33 -1.15 -3.61
C LEU A 198 8.42 -0.05 -4.67
N MET A 199 9.30 0.95 -4.46
CA MET A 199 9.52 2.05 -5.40
C MET A 199 10.60 1.75 -6.45
N GLU A 200 11.10 0.51 -6.47
CA GLU A 200 12.11 0.02 -7.42
C GLU A 200 13.41 0.84 -7.39
N ILE A 201 13.75 1.43 -6.24
CA ILE A 201 15.01 2.16 -6.01
C ILE A 201 16.18 1.19 -6.03
N VAL A 202 15.96 -0.06 -5.58
CA VAL A 202 16.94 -1.14 -5.63
C VAL A 202 17.20 -1.53 -7.09
N PRO A 203 18.46 -1.53 -7.55
CA PRO A 203 18.82 -2.10 -8.84
C PRO A 203 18.41 -3.58 -8.97
N ASP A 204 17.98 -4.00 -10.16
CA ASP A 204 17.43 -5.35 -10.39
C ASP A 204 18.37 -6.48 -9.93
N ASN A 205 19.69 -6.31 -10.14
CA ASN A 205 20.70 -7.29 -9.74
C ASN A 205 20.89 -7.43 -8.22
N LEU A 206 20.39 -6.49 -7.42
CA LEU A 206 20.42 -6.50 -5.96
C LEU A 206 19.04 -6.78 -5.34
N ARG A 207 17.98 -6.79 -6.15
CA ARG A 207 16.60 -6.89 -5.64
C ARG A 207 16.41 -8.14 -4.76
N GLN A 208 16.94 -9.29 -5.18
CA GLN A 208 16.82 -10.52 -4.42
C GLN A 208 17.58 -10.46 -3.08
N SER A 209 18.84 -10.01 -3.07
CA SER A 209 19.63 -9.96 -1.83
C SER A 209 19.04 -8.97 -0.81
N VAL A 210 18.51 -7.84 -1.28
CA VAL A 210 17.83 -6.86 -0.42
C VAL A 210 16.50 -7.43 0.10
N ALA A 211 15.76 -8.20 -0.70
CA ALA A 211 14.55 -8.88 -0.26
C ALA A 211 14.83 -9.99 0.78
N GLU A 212 15.96 -10.71 0.62
CA GLU A 212 16.46 -11.68 1.60
C GLU A 212 16.86 -10.99 2.93
N SER A 213 17.54 -9.84 2.87
CA SER A 213 17.80 -9.03 4.06
C SER A 213 16.50 -8.53 4.71
N PHE A 214 15.53 -8.05 3.93
CA PHE A 214 14.21 -7.62 4.44
C PHE A 214 13.52 -8.73 5.23
N ILE A 215 13.43 -9.93 4.66
CA ILE A 215 12.72 -11.04 5.34
C ILE A 215 13.49 -11.55 6.56
N LYS A 216 14.83 -11.47 6.55
CA LYS A 216 15.67 -11.75 7.73
C LYS A 216 15.38 -10.77 8.87
N GLU A 217 15.34 -9.48 8.57
CA GLU A 217 15.01 -8.44 9.57
C GLU A 217 13.65 -8.68 10.21
N PHE A 218 12.68 -9.07 9.40
CA PHE A 218 11.31 -9.36 9.82
C PHE A 218 11.20 -10.64 10.68
N ARG A 219 12.12 -11.62 10.52
CA ARG A 219 12.10 -12.90 11.23
C ARG A 219 12.98 -12.93 12.47
N GLU A 220 14.14 -12.28 12.43
CA GLU A 220 15.21 -12.47 13.42
C GLU A 220 15.43 -11.23 14.28
N ASN A 221 15.57 -10.05 13.65
CA ASN A 221 16.06 -8.85 14.34
C ASN A 221 14.93 -8.00 14.93
N ARG A 222 13.85 -7.82 14.17
CA ARG A 222 12.63 -7.12 14.62
C ARG A 222 11.42 -8.00 14.29
N PRO A 223 11.17 -9.07 15.07
CA PRO A 223 10.07 -10.00 14.83
C PRO A 223 8.72 -9.41 15.30
N TYR A 224 8.36 -8.27 14.73
CA TYR A 224 7.11 -7.54 14.86
C TYR A 224 6.93 -6.62 13.64
N LEU A 225 5.77 -5.98 13.47
CA LEU A 225 5.59 -5.00 12.41
C LEU A 225 6.30 -3.68 12.78
N ASP A 226 7.50 -3.47 12.24
CA ASP A 226 8.34 -2.31 12.52
C ASP A 226 7.95 -1.13 11.63
N MET A 227 6.79 -0.53 11.92
CA MET A 227 6.23 0.58 11.15
C MET A 227 5.59 1.64 12.04
N GLY A 228 5.80 2.89 11.64
CA GLY A 228 5.07 4.04 12.16
C GLY A 228 3.80 4.36 11.38
N SER A 229 3.22 5.52 11.69
CA SER A 229 1.98 6.02 11.09
C SER A 229 2.13 6.32 9.60
N SER A 230 3.27 6.86 9.17
CA SER A 230 3.52 7.21 7.77
C SER A 230 4.07 6.01 6.97
N GLY A 231 4.78 5.08 7.62
CA GLY A 231 5.33 3.87 7.01
C GLY A 231 4.34 2.70 6.85
N ILE A 232 3.22 2.67 7.59
CA ILE A 232 2.26 1.54 7.56
C ILE A 232 1.79 1.17 6.15
N SER A 233 1.37 2.16 5.36
CA SER A 233 0.84 1.89 4.02
C SER A 233 1.92 1.33 3.10
N VAL A 234 3.17 1.77 3.26
CA VAL A 234 4.33 1.29 2.49
C VAL A 234 4.62 -0.18 2.82
N LEU A 235 4.79 -0.49 4.11
CA LEU A 235 5.11 -1.84 4.55
C LEU A 235 3.99 -2.83 4.15
N LEU A 236 2.73 -2.46 4.37
CA LEU A 236 1.61 -3.33 4.02
C LEU A 236 1.45 -3.50 2.51
N LYS A 237 1.62 -2.45 1.70
CA LYS A 237 1.62 -2.57 0.23
C LYS A 237 2.70 -3.54 -0.24
N TYR A 238 3.91 -3.43 0.30
CA TYR A 238 5.00 -4.33 -0.06
C TYR A 238 4.69 -5.78 0.34
N LEU A 239 4.22 -6.03 1.57
CA LEU A 239 3.83 -7.37 2.01
C LEU A 239 2.68 -7.97 1.20
N ILE A 240 1.67 -7.16 0.82
CA ILE A 240 0.53 -7.62 0.02
C ILE A 240 0.99 -8.00 -1.40
N SER A 241 1.87 -7.21 -2.01
CA SER A 241 2.38 -7.49 -3.36
C SER A 241 3.36 -8.68 -3.43
N ASN A 242 3.86 -9.15 -2.29
CA ASN A 242 4.77 -10.30 -2.19
C ASN A 242 4.13 -11.36 -1.27
N PRO A 243 3.13 -12.12 -1.78
CA PRO A 243 2.29 -13.01 -0.96
C PRO A 243 3.08 -14.09 -0.21
N GLU A 244 4.28 -14.44 -0.66
CA GLU A 244 5.22 -15.34 0.02
C GLU A 244 5.63 -14.86 1.42
N TYR A 245 5.51 -13.57 1.72
CA TYR A 245 5.79 -13.00 3.04
C TYR A 245 4.58 -12.96 3.97
N SER A 246 3.40 -13.35 3.49
CA SER A 246 2.14 -13.22 4.25
C SER A 246 2.10 -14.06 5.52
N SER A 247 2.78 -15.22 5.55
CA SER A 247 2.86 -16.06 6.74
C SER A 247 3.55 -15.34 7.89
N VAL A 248 4.61 -14.58 7.59
CA VAL A 248 5.33 -13.84 8.62
C VAL A 248 4.51 -12.63 9.08
N ALA A 249 3.82 -11.94 8.16
CA ALA A 249 2.88 -10.89 8.53
C ALA A 249 1.75 -11.41 9.44
N ALA A 250 1.18 -12.58 9.13
CA ALA A 250 0.13 -13.20 9.92
C ALA A 250 0.61 -13.54 11.35
N LEU A 251 1.83 -14.09 11.48
CA LEU A 251 2.45 -14.39 12.77
C LEU A 251 2.50 -13.13 13.66
N HIS A 252 3.02 -12.02 13.14
CA HIS A 252 3.17 -10.79 13.93
C HIS A 252 1.83 -10.12 14.25
N LEU A 253 0.84 -10.22 13.35
CA LEU A 253 -0.52 -9.77 13.63
C LEU A 253 -1.21 -10.55 14.74
N SER A 254 -0.90 -11.85 14.85
CA SER A 254 -1.45 -12.72 15.89
C SER A 254 -0.77 -12.59 17.25
N SER A 255 0.38 -11.90 17.32
CA SER A 255 1.09 -11.67 18.58
C SER A 255 0.25 -10.84 19.55
N VAL A 256 0.33 -11.19 20.84
CA VAL A 256 -0.28 -10.45 21.97
C VAL A 256 0.76 -9.67 22.78
N THR A 257 2.02 -9.64 22.34
CA THR A 257 3.11 -8.89 22.99
C THR A 257 3.34 -7.55 22.29
N LYS A 258 3.68 -6.52 23.06
CA LYS A 258 4.02 -5.20 22.51
C LYS A 258 5.33 -5.30 21.70
N PRO A 259 5.41 -4.73 20.47
CA PRO A 259 4.37 -4.00 19.73
C PRO A 259 3.54 -4.91 18.80
N SER A 260 2.21 -4.94 18.97
CA SER A 260 1.31 -5.68 18.07
C SER A 260 -0.15 -5.21 18.20
N TYR A 261 -0.99 -5.52 17.21
CA TYR A 261 -2.43 -5.29 17.31
C TYR A 261 -3.08 -6.20 18.36
N GLY A 262 -2.63 -7.46 18.46
CA GLY A 262 -3.12 -8.37 19.50
C GLY A 262 -2.78 -7.90 20.91
N TYR A 263 -1.66 -7.18 21.11
CA TYR A 263 -1.38 -6.50 22.39
C TYR A 263 -2.46 -5.48 22.76
N PHE A 264 -2.90 -4.62 21.83
CA PHE A 264 -3.97 -3.66 22.10
C PHE A 264 -5.28 -4.37 22.47
N ILE A 265 -5.64 -5.43 21.73
CA ILE A 265 -6.83 -6.24 22.00
C ILE A 265 -6.73 -6.91 23.38
N ALA A 266 -5.58 -7.49 23.73
CA ALA A 266 -5.35 -8.14 25.02
C ALA A 266 -5.41 -7.15 26.20
N ARG A 267 -5.19 -5.86 25.95
CA ARG A 267 -5.31 -4.76 26.93
C ARG A 267 -6.72 -4.17 27.00
N GLY A 268 -7.67 -4.70 26.21
CA GLY A 268 -9.07 -4.24 26.20
C GLY A 268 -9.31 -2.97 25.39
N GLU A 269 -8.38 -2.56 24.53
CA GLU A 269 -8.63 -1.45 23.61
C GLU A 269 -9.67 -1.85 22.55
N THR A 270 -10.63 -0.96 22.33
CA THR A 270 -11.64 -1.09 21.25
C THR A 270 -11.31 -0.23 20.04
N THR A 271 -10.23 0.56 20.11
CA THR A 271 -9.72 1.47 19.09
C THR A 271 -8.18 1.46 19.11
N TRP A 272 -7.53 2.03 18.11
CA TRP A 272 -6.06 2.07 18.06
C TRP A 272 -5.52 3.30 18.79
N PRO A 273 -4.58 3.15 19.74
CA PRO A 273 -3.87 4.30 20.32
C PRO A 273 -2.92 4.98 19.32
N GLU A 274 -2.49 6.19 19.63
CA GLU A 274 -1.55 6.94 18.78
C GLU A 274 -0.19 6.24 18.68
N ASN A 275 0.37 5.75 19.79
CA ASN A 275 1.64 5.01 19.78
C ASN A 275 1.41 3.50 19.97
N TRP A 276 2.46 2.70 19.76
CA TRP A 276 2.55 1.28 20.10
C TRP A 276 2.53 0.99 21.62
N THR A 277 1.69 1.70 22.40
CA THR A 277 1.49 1.53 23.84
C THR A 277 0.11 2.08 24.23
N VAL A 278 -0.49 1.54 25.29
CA VAL A 278 -1.80 2.01 25.78
C VAL A 278 -1.69 3.24 26.69
N ASP A 279 -0.50 3.52 27.20
CA ASP A 279 -0.18 4.64 28.08
C ASP A 279 0.11 5.91 27.25
N VAL A 280 -0.92 6.43 26.59
CA VAL A 280 -0.87 7.63 25.74
C VAL A 280 -2.10 8.50 25.94
N ASP A 281 -1.98 9.78 25.56
CA ASP A 281 -3.08 10.73 25.65
C ASP A 281 -4.24 10.39 24.70
N SER A 282 -3.94 10.01 23.45
CA SER A 282 -4.95 9.60 22.48
C SER A 282 -5.01 8.08 22.32
N ARG A 283 -6.12 7.49 22.77
CA ARG A 283 -6.44 6.05 22.62
C ARG A 283 -7.36 5.74 21.43
N ILE A 284 -7.68 6.76 20.63
CA ILE A 284 -8.45 6.67 19.39
C ILE A 284 -7.76 7.51 18.30
N HIS A 285 -6.81 6.89 17.62
CA HIS A 285 -5.98 7.51 16.60
C HIS A 285 -5.93 6.65 15.33
N THR A 286 -5.71 7.30 14.21
CA THR A 286 -5.76 6.68 12.89
C THR A 286 -4.43 6.06 12.44
N CYS A 287 -3.35 6.21 13.22
CA CYS A 287 -1.98 5.84 12.86
C CYS A 287 -1.84 4.38 12.40
N TYR A 288 -2.66 3.49 12.96
CA TYR A 288 -2.58 2.05 12.71
C TYR A 288 -3.84 1.46 12.04
N THR A 289 -4.73 2.31 11.53
CA THR A 289 -6.00 1.86 10.90
C THR A 289 -5.83 1.16 9.54
N GLY A 290 -4.68 1.31 8.90
CA GLY A 290 -4.43 0.78 7.56
C GLY A 290 -4.41 -0.75 7.46
N ILE A 291 -4.36 -1.46 8.60
CA ILE A 291 -4.19 -2.92 8.64
C ILE A 291 -5.37 -3.72 8.07
N ALA A 292 -6.58 -3.13 8.04
CA ALA A 292 -7.76 -3.79 7.49
C ALA A 292 -7.54 -4.27 6.03
N SER A 293 -6.71 -3.56 5.27
CA SER A 293 -6.37 -3.93 3.89
C SER A 293 -5.61 -5.25 3.80
N TRP A 294 -4.82 -5.64 4.81
CA TRP A 294 -4.13 -6.92 4.77
C TRP A 294 -5.14 -8.08 4.82
N PHE A 295 -6.19 -7.99 5.63
CA PHE A 295 -7.23 -9.02 5.69
C PHE A 295 -8.01 -9.12 4.38
N ILE A 296 -8.32 -8.00 3.75
CA ILE A 296 -9.11 -7.96 2.51
C ILE A 296 -8.25 -8.34 1.30
N LYS A 297 -7.09 -7.70 1.15
CA LYS A 297 -6.23 -7.78 -0.04
C LYS A 297 -5.23 -8.93 0.01
N SER A 298 -4.81 -9.39 1.19
CA SER A 298 -3.94 -10.57 1.32
C SER A 298 -4.70 -11.81 1.76
N LEU A 299 -5.27 -11.82 2.97
CA LEU A 299 -5.91 -13.03 3.52
C LEU A 299 -7.08 -13.49 2.65
N CYS A 300 -7.94 -12.56 2.19
CA CYS A 300 -9.04 -12.88 1.26
C CYS A 300 -8.70 -12.60 -0.21
N GLY A 301 -7.60 -11.90 -0.48
CA GLY A 301 -7.03 -11.78 -1.82
C GLY A 301 -7.70 -10.79 -2.76
N ILE A 302 -8.65 -9.97 -2.33
CA ILE A 302 -9.41 -9.06 -3.21
C ILE A 302 -8.55 -7.81 -3.50
N ARG A 303 -8.04 -7.69 -4.73
CA ARG A 303 -7.13 -6.60 -5.13
C ARG A 303 -7.59 -5.94 -6.43
N PRO A 304 -7.53 -4.61 -6.55
CA PRO A 304 -7.72 -3.97 -7.84
C PRO A 304 -6.57 -4.35 -8.79
N ASP A 305 -6.87 -4.45 -10.08
CA ASP A 305 -5.84 -4.55 -11.12
C ASP A 305 -5.36 -3.14 -11.48
N SER A 306 -4.05 -2.89 -11.38
CA SER A 306 -3.43 -1.61 -11.72
C SER A 306 -3.62 -1.17 -13.18
N THR A 307 -3.90 -2.11 -14.08
CA THR A 307 -4.15 -1.85 -15.50
C THR A 307 -5.63 -1.67 -15.84
N HIS A 308 -6.53 -2.12 -14.94
CA HIS A 308 -7.98 -2.04 -15.09
C HIS A 308 -8.64 -1.51 -13.79
N PRO A 309 -8.44 -0.22 -13.47
CA PRO A 309 -8.94 0.41 -12.25
C PRO A 309 -10.47 0.35 -12.14
N GLY A 310 -11.00 0.44 -10.91
CA GLY A 310 -12.44 0.41 -10.66
C GLY A 310 -13.05 -0.99 -10.56
N TYR A 311 -12.23 -2.04 -10.51
CA TYR A 311 -12.66 -3.44 -10.47
C TYR A 311 -13.48 -3.90 -11.69
N GLN A 312 -13.25 -3.29 -12.85
CA GLN A 312 -13.74 -3.87 -14.11
C GLN A 312 -13.00 -5.18 -14.42
N GLN A 313 -11.69 -5.20 -14.19
CA GLN A 313 -10.93 -6.43 -14.00
C GLN A 313 -10.22 -6.34 -12.64
N PHE A 314 -10.08 -7.46 -11.96
CA PHE A 314 -9.47 -7.48 -10.64
C PHE A 314 -8.82 -8.82 -10.32
N ILE A 315 -8.06 -8.87 -9.24
CA ILE A 315 -7.33 -10.05 -8.80
C ILE A 315 -7.99 -10.62 -7.55
N ILE A 316 -8.13 -11.95 -7.53
CA ILE A 316 -8.44 -12.74 -6.34
C ILE A 316 -7.25 -13.66 -6.06
N GLN A 317 -6.41 -13.29 -5.10
CA GLN A 317 -5.24 -14.07 -4.68
C GLN A 317 -5.22 -14.24 -3.15
N PRO A 318 -6.05 -15.14 -2.60
CA PRO A 318 -6.09 -15.37 -1.17
C PRO A 318 -4.82 -16.08 -0.70
N VAL A 319 -4.29 -15.66 0.45
CA VAL A 319 -3.16 -16.34 1.07
C VAL A 319 -3.64 -17.25 2.19
N ILE A 320 -3.35 -18.54 2.06
CA ILE A 320 -3.73 -19.56 3.04
C ILE A 320 -2.73 -19.55 4.20
N VAL A 321 -3.19 -19.08 5.35
CA VAL A 321 -2.40 -19.04 6.60
C VAL A 321 -2.68 -20.30 7.42
N PRO A 322 -1.66 -21.08 7.84
CA PRO A 322 -1.84 -22.35 8.54
C PRO A 322 -2.68 -22.28 9.82
N GLU A 323 -2.68 -21.15 10.51
CA GLU A 323 -3.39 -20.92 11.77
C GLU A 323 -4.88 -20.60 11.56
N VAL A 324 -5.27 -20.19 10.35
CA VAL A 324 -6.63 -19.74 10.02
C VAL A 324 -7.38 -20.85 9.27
N THR A 325 -8.56 -21.26 9.73
CA THR A 325 -9.33 -22.35 9.10
C THR A 325 -10.23 -21.88 7.95
N PHE A 326 -10.66 -20.63 7.98
CA PHE A 326 -11.38 -19.97 6.90
C PHE A 326 -11.19 -18.46 6.99
N ALA A 327 -11.33 -17.77 5.86
CA ALA A 327 -11.47 -16.31 5.82
C ALA A 327 -12.46 -15.91 4.73
N GLU A 328 -13.16 -14.81 4.97
CA GLU A 328 -14.14 -14.24 4.05
C GLU A 328 -14.07 -12.72 4.08
N ALA A 329 -14.14 -12.11 2.91
CA ALA A 329 -14.32 -10.68 2.75
C ALA A 329 -15.22 -10.38 1.56
N SER A 330 -15.83 -9.20 1.59
CA SER A 330 -16.51 -8.61 0.45
C SER A 330 -16.08 -7.15 0.29
N VAL A 331 -16.09 -6.68 -0.94
CA VAL A 331 -15.81 -5.29 -1.31
C VAL A 331 -16.93 -4.82 -2.24
N GLU A 332 -17.50 -3.65 -1.95
CA GLU A 332 -18.47 -2.99 -2.83
C GLU A 332 -17.71 -2.25 -3.93
N SER A 333 -17.87 -2.68 -5.18
CA SER A 333 -17.31 -2.00 -6.35
C SER A 333 -18.39 -1.22 -7.12
N PRO A 334 -18.00 -0.35 -8.08
CA PRO A 334 -18.96 0.28 -8.99
C PRO A 334 -19.84 -0.70 -9.77
N TYR A 335 -19.40 -1.95 -9.95
CA TYR A 335 -20.10 -2.98 -10.70
C TYR A 335 -20.97 -3.88 -9.80
N GLY A 336 -20.80 -3.81 -8.49
CA GLY A 336 -21.51 -4.61 -7.50
C GLY A 336 -20.57 -5.26 -6.49
N GLN A 337 -21.12 -6.18 -5.70
CA GLN A 337 -20.35 -6.84 -4.66
C GLN A 337 -19.38 -7.88 -5.22
N ILE A 338 -18.11 -7.77 -4.82
CA ILE A 338 -17.08 -8.78 -5.01
C ILE A 338 -16.93 -9.54 -3.70
N SER A 339 -16.87 -10.87 -3.74
CA SER A 339 -16.63 -11.66 -2.53
C SER A 339 -15.58 -12.73 -2.77
N SER A 340 -14.77 -13.00 -1.73
CA SER A 340 -13.79 -14.07 -1.71
C SER A 340 -13.86 -14.76 -0.35
N ARG A 341 -14.10 -16.06 -0.38
CA ARG A 341 -14.11 -16.91 0.82
C ARG A 341 -13.30 -18.16 0.56
N TRP A 342 -12.32 -18.43 1.42
CA TRP A 342 -11.66 -19.71 1.43
C TRP A 342 -11.88 -20.44 2.75
N GLU A 343 -11.94 -21.76 2.68
CA GLU A 343 -11.92 -22.64 3.85
C GLU A 343 -10.99 -23.82 3.58
N ARG A 344 -10.26 -24.25 4.61
CA ARG A 344 -9.41 -25.43 4.54
C ARG A 344 -9.97 -26.56 5.38
N HIS A 345 -9.94 -27.76 4.83
CA HIS A 345 -10.27 -28.97 5.56
C HIS A 345 -9.26 -30.07 5.18
N LYS A 346 -8.40 -30.44 6.14
CA LYS A 346 -7.24 -31.31 5.91
C LYS A 346 -6.36 -30.70 4.80
N ASN A 347 -6.11 -31.44 3.71
CA ASN A 347 -5.28 -31.01 2.59
C ASN A 347 -6.06 -30.32 1.47
N LYS A 348 -7.38 -30.10 1.65
CA LYS A 348 -8.25 -29.49 0.65
C LYS A 348 -8.49 -28.03 0.97
N VAL A 349 -8.44 -27.19 -0.05
CA VAL A 349 -8.90 -25.80 0.02
C VAL A 349 -10.13 -25.66 -0.87
N LYS A 350 -11.16 -25.01 -0.33
CA LYS A 350 -12.32 -24.56 -1.11
C LYS A 350 -12.30 -23.06 -1.19
N LEU A 351 -12.32 -22.52 -2.41
CA LEU A 351 -12.34 -21.09 -2.69
C LEU A 351 -13.64 -20.75 -3.42
N SER A 352 -14.48 -19.94 -2.78
CA SER A 352 -15.71 -19.37 -3.35
C SER A 352 -15.50 -17.93 -3.75
N VAL A 353 -15.81 -17.58 -4.99
CA VAL A 353 -15.61 -16.25 -5.56
C VAL A 353 -16.91 -15.75 -6.18
N THR A 354 -17.26 -14.49 -5.92
CA THR A 354 -18.33 -13.78 -6.63
C THR A 354 -17.72 -12.66 -7.46
N VAL A 355 -18.00 -12.67 -8.77
CA VAL A 355 -17.62 -11.63 -9.71
C VAL A 355 -18.89 -10.93 -10.19
N PRO A 356 -19.05 -9.62 -9.97
CA PRO A 356 -20.25 -8.89 -10.36
C PRO A 356 -20.42 -8.83 -11.89
N PRO A 357 -21.64 -8.56 -12.39
CA PRO A 357 -21.88 -8.34 -13.80
C PRO A 357 -20.95 -7.28 -14.40
N ASN A 358 -20.58 -7.46 -15.68
CA ASN A 358 -19.69 -6.55 -16.41
C ASN A 358 -18.26 -6.44 -15.85
N SER A 359 -17.85 -7.38 -15.00
CA SER A 359 -16.48 -7.53 -14.52
C SER A 359 -15.91 -8.92 -14.83
N THR A 360 -14.59 -9.02 -14.84
CA THR A 360 -13.84 -10.28 -14.85
C THR A 360 -12.85 -10.32 -13.70
N ALA A 361 -12.36 -11.51 -13.35
CA ALA A 361 -11.34 -11.66 -12.32
C ALA A 361 -10.23 -12.63 -12.74
N THR A 362 -8.98 -12.28 -12.44
CA THR A 362 -7.87 -13.24 -12.40
C THR A 362 -7.83 -13.87 -11.02
N VAL A 363 -8.13 -15.16 -10.95
CA VAL A 363 -8.20 -15.95 -9.71
C VAL A 363 -6.98 -16.84 -9.62
N TYR A 364 -6.25 -16.70 -8.52
CA TYR A 364 -5.13 -17.54 -8.13
C TYR A 364 -5.67 -18.60 -7.17
N VAL A 365 -5.97 -19.79 -7.70
CA VAL A 365 -6.48 -20.93 -6.94
C VAL A 365 -5.30 -21.67 -6.30
N PRO A 366 -5.23 -21.84 -4.95
CA PRO A 366 -4.10 -22.49 -4.28
C PRO A 366 -3.96 -23.98 -4.67
N ALA A 367 -3.09 -24.29 -5.63
CA ALA A 367 -2.90 -25.63 -6.19
C ALA A 367 -1.56 -25.74 -6.91
N LYS A 368 -0.91 -26.92 -6.80
CA LYS A 368 0.36 -27.21 -7.47
C LYS A 368 0.19 -27.66 -8.94
N ASP A 369 -1.01 -28.08 -9.32
CA ASP A 369 -1.32 -28.50 -10.68
C ASP A 369 -2.80 -28.23 -11.02
N MET A 370 -3.08 -28.08 -12.32
CA MET A 370 -4.43 -27.81 -12.83
C MET A 370 -5.38 -29.03 -12.74
N LYS A 371 -4.84 -30.25 -12.69
CA LYS A 371 -5.62 -31.50 -12.79
C LYS A 371 -6.37 -31.81 -11.50
N SER A 372 -5.87 -31.29 -10.38
CA SER A 372 -6.42 -31.43 -9.04
C SER A 372 -7.59 -30.48 -8.74
N ILE A 373 -7.92 -29.57 -9.67
CA ILE A 373 -8.87 -28.48 -9.46
C ILE A 373 -10.20 -28.79 -10.13
N THR A 374 -11.29 -28.61 -9.36
CA THR A 374 -12.65 -28.63 -9.88
C THR A 374 -13.37 -27.33 -9.59
N GLU A 375 -14.19 -26.86 -10.53
CA GLU A 375 -15.18 -25.80 -10.35
C GLU A 375 -16.56 -26.48 -10.23
N ASN A 376 -17.25 -26.32 -9.10
CA ASN A 376 -18.54 -27.00 -8.84
C ASN A 376 -18.53 -28.52 -9.14
N GLY A 377 -17.39 -29.18 -8.92
CA GLY A 377 -17.20 -30.62 -9.19
C GLY A 377 -16.88 -30.98 -10.65
N ILE A 378 -16.89 -30.02 -11.57
CA ILE A 378 -16.46 -30.16 -12.97
C ILE A 378 -14.97 -29.85 -13.04
N LYS A 379 -14.20 -30.54 -13.89
CA LYS A 379 -12.79 -30.19 -14.10
C LYS A 379 -12.68 -28.75 -14.59
N VAL A 380 -11.72 -28.00 -14.03
CA VAL A 380 -11.57 -26.57 -14.30
C VAL A 380 -11.41 -26.23 -15.80
N ASP A 381 -10.76 -27.12 -16.56
CA ASP A 381 -10.57 -27.01 -18.02
C ASP A 381 -11.85 -27.20 -18.86
N LYS A 382 -12.94 -27.67 -18.24
CA LYS A 382 -14.25 -27.88 -18.86
C LYS A 382 -15.33 -26.96 -18.28
N SER A 383 -14.95 -26.05 -17.40
CA SER A 383 -15.89 -25.21 -16.66
C SER A 383 -16.25 -23.98 -17.47
N LYS A 384 -17.55 -23.67 -17.57
CA LYS A 384 -18.03 -22.52 -18.35
C LYS A 384 -17.58 -21.20 -17.69
N GLY A 385 -17.14 -20.24 -18.50
CA GLY A 385 -16.72 -18.92 -18.00
C GLY A 385 -15.42 -18.96 -17.20
N VAL A 386 -14.60 -20.01 -17.37
CA VAL A 386 -13.26 -20.16 -16.79
C VAL A 386 -12.26 -20.36 -17.92
N THR A 387 -11.22 -19.53 -17.96
CA THR A 387 -10.10 -19.65 -18.90
C THR A 387 -8.81 -19.88 -18.13
N ILE A 388 -8.09 -20.96 -18.42
CA ILE A 388 -6.80 -21.26 -17.77
C ILE A 388 -5.71 -20.38 -18.38
N THR A 389 -4.96 -19.68 -17.54
CA THR A 389 -3.88 -18.77 -17.99
C THR A 389 -2.49 -19.23 -17.56
N GLY A 390 -2.36 -20.07 -16.52
CA GLY A 390 -1.07 -20.65 -16.17
C GLY A 390 -0.96 -21.26 -14.77
N LEU A 391 0.28 -21.53 -14.38
CA LEU A 391 0.68 -21.91 -13.03
C LEU A 391 1.75 -20.91 -12.56
N GLU A 392 1.58 -20.35 -11.36
CA GLU A 392 2.49 -19.34 -10.81
C GLU A 392 2.59 -19.50 -9.29
N GLY A 393 3.80 -19.61 -8.73
CA GLY A 393 4.01 -19.52 -7.28
C GLY A 393 3.21 -20.50 -6.40
N GLY A 394 2.85 -21.68 -6.92
CA GLY A 394 1.98 -22.63 -6.20
C GLY A 394 0.48 -22.36 -6.33
N TYR A 395 0.10 -21.53 -7.30
CA TYR A 395 -1.28 -21.27 -7.70
C TYR A 395 -1.54 -21.73 -9.13
N ALA A 396 -2.76 -22.16 -9.37
CA ALA A 396 -3.36 -22.18 -10.68
C ALA A 396 -4.01 -20.84 -10.98
N VAL A 397 -3.63 -20.24 -12.10
CA VAL A 397 -4.13 -18.94 -12.53
C VAL A 397 -5.21 -19.16 -13.58
N VAL A 398 -6.41 -18.64 -13.29
CA VAL A 398 -7.55 -18.68 -14.19
C VAL A 398 -8.18 -17.30 -14.31
N THR A 399 -8.68 -16.96 -15.48
CA THR A 399 -9.57 -15.81 -15.67
C THR A 399 -11.01 -16.29 -15.63
N VAL A 400 -11.86 -15.62 -14.87
CA VAL A 400 -13.29 -15.91 -14.79
C VAL A 400 -14.14 -14.70 -15.20
N GLU A 401 -15.28 -15.00 -15.82
CA GLU A 401 -16.31 -14.01 -16.16
C GLU A 401 -17.16 -13.64 -14.92
N SER A 402 -18.19 -12.81 -15.10
CA SER A 402 -19.16 -12.53 -14.05
C SER A 402 -19.91 -13.80 -13.64
N GLY A 403 -20.02 -14.05 -12.34
CA GLY A 403 -20.66 -15.25 -11.84
C GLY A 403 -20.25 -15.63 -10.42
N ARG A 404 -20.68 -16.82 -10.00
CA ARG A 404 -20.30 -17.43 -8.73
C ARG A 404 -19.54 -18.71 -9.02
N TYR A 405 -18.33 -18.80 -8.49
CA TYR A 405 -17.42 -19.91 -8.73
C TYR A 405 -17.08 -20.60 -7.42
N ARG A 406 -16.97 -21.92 -7.44
CA ARG A 406 -16.48 -22.70 -6.30
C ARG A 406 -15.37 -23.63 -6.76
N PHE A 407 -14.14 -23.20 -6.51
CA PHE A 407 -12.96 -24.02 -6.75
C PHE A 407 -12.70 -24.92 -5.55
N GLU A 408 -12.46 -26.21 -5.81
CA GLU A 408 -11.97 -27.16 -4.81
C GLU A 408 -10.66 -27.76 -5.29
N THR A 409 -9.66 -27.82 -4.41
CA THR A 409 -8.36 -28.43 -4.65
C THR A 409 -8.21 -29.70 -3.82
N LYS A 410 -7.52 -30.72 -4.34
CA LYS A 410 -7.42 -32.05 -3.74
C LYS A 410 -6.03 -32.38 -3.22
#